data_AF-A0A160PGN3-F1
#
_entry.id   AF-A0A160PGN3-F1
#
_cell.length_a   1.000
_cell.length_b   1.000
_cell.length_c   1.000
_cell.angle_alpha   90.00
_cell.angle_beta   90.00
_cell.angle_gamma   90.00
#
_symmetry.space_group_name_H-M   'P 1'
#
loop_
_entity.id
_entity.type
_entity.pdbx_description
1 polymer ?
#
loop_
_entity_poly.entity_id
_entity_poly.type
_entity_poly.pdbx_seq_one_letter_code
_entity_poly.pdbx_strand_id
1 'polypeptide(L)'
;MSAGGKSGPALGAENVEKLRAYLDDLRERGVPLPMRGGEVNRSAIALACGFNRQVLYVNEGAKALLDEAVVGAGLGEDLEHEGGDDDKPVTRSDKRDRRIHQLEQANAALRAENHGLRERLRRLEHVEAVMMAGRRVAP
;
A
#
# COMPACT_ATOMS: atom_id res chain seq x y z
N MET A 1 -45.86 16.08 -9.71
CA MET A 1 -45.34 15.23 -10.81
C MET A 1 -44.42 14.20 -10.19
N SER A 2 -44.78 12.92 -10.33
CA SER A 2 -44.16 11.80 -9.62
C SER A 2 -42.80 11.47 -10.25
N ALA A 3 -41.70 11.69 -9.53
CA ALA A 3 -40.38 11.26 -9.96
C ALA A 3 -40.27 9.76 -9.69
N GLY A 4 -40.38 8.96 -10.75
CA GLY A 4 -40.19 7.51 -10.70
C GLY A 4 -38.78 7.18 -10.22
N GLY A 5 -38.65 6.82 -8.94
CA GLY A 5 -37.43 6.23 -8.40
C GLY A 5 -37.17 4.92 -9.14
N LYS A 6 -36.03 4.83 -9.82
CA LYS A 6 -35.54 3.57 -10.40
C LYS A 6 -35.54 2.48 -9.33
N SER A 7 -35.93 1.26 -9.69
CA SER A 7 -35.92 0.13 -8.76
C SER A 7 -34.48 -0.19 -8.30
N GLY A 8 -34.32 -0.72 -7.08
CA GLY A 8 -33.01 -1.06 -6.51
C GLY A 8 -32.10 -1.89 -7.46
N PRO A 9 -32.62 -2.91 -8.16
CA PRO A 9 -31.86 -3.65 -9.16
C PRO A 9 -31.40 -2.81 -10.36
N ALA A 10 -32.25 -1.90 -10.86
CA ALA A 10 -31.90 -1.03 -11.98
C ALA A 10 -30.80 -0.03 -11.61
N LEU A 11 -30.84 0.53 -10.40
CA LEU A 11 -29.75 1.34 -9.86
C LEU A 11 -28.46 0.54 -9.69
N GLY A 12 -28.58 -0.73 -9.26
CA GLY A 12 -27.46 -1.66 -9.18
C GLY A 12 -26.75 -1.85 -10.52
N ALA A 13 -27.51 -2.14 -11.57
CA ALA A 13 -26.98 -2.33 -12.92
C ALA A 13 -26.30 -1.05 -13.46
N GLU A 14 -26.95 0.11 -13.29
CA GLU A 14 -26.38 1.40 -13.72
C GLU A 14 -25.03 1.69 -13.05
N ASN A 15 -24.87 1.36 -11.77
CA ASN A 15 -23.59 1.57 -11.09
C ASN A 15 -22.49 0.63 -11.60
N VAL A 16 -22.83 -0.60 -12.00
CA VAL A 16 -21.87 -1.53 -12.63
C VAL A 16 -21.42 -1.00 -13.98
N GLU A 17 -22.34 -0.45 -14.78
CA GLU A 17 -21.99 0.19 -16.06
C GLU A 17 -21.08 1.40 -15.88
N LYS A 18 -21.37 2.27 -14.90
CA LYS A 18 -20.51 3.42 -14.57
C LYS A 18 -19.11 2.99 -14.16
N LEU A 19 -19.00 1.95 -13.33
CA LEU A 19 -17.71 1.41 -12.93
C LEU A 19 -16.95 0.83 -14.12
N ARG A 20 -17.61 0.06 -14.98
CA ARG A 20 -17.00 -0.50 -16.20
C ARG A 20 -16.43 0.60 -17.09
N ALA A 21 -17.23 1.62 -17.40
CA ALA A 21 -16.79 2.74 -18.23
C ALA A 21 -15.58 3.48 -17.63
N TYR A 22 -15.56 3.66 -16.30
CA TYR A 22 -14.44 4.27 -15.61
C TYR A 22 -13.15 3.43 -15.71
N LEU A 23 -13.24 2.12 -15.51
CA LEU A 23 -12.07 1.24 -15.60
C LEU A 23 -11.55 1.11 -17.04
N ASP A 24 -12.45 1.10 -18.02
CA ASP A 24 -12.10 1.10 -19.43
C ASP A 24 -11.37 2.41 -19.82
N ASP A 25 -11.84 3.58 -19.37
CA ASP A 25 -11.15 4.88 -19.58
C ASP A 25 -9.73 4.88 -18.97
N LEU A 26 -9.59 4.37 -17.74
CA LEU A 26 -8.27 4.25 -17.12
C LEU A 26 -7.33 3.36 -17.94
N ARG A 27 -7.83 2.22 -18.43
CA ARG A 27 -7.05 1.29 -19.26
C ARG A 27 -6.66 1.92 -20.60
N GLU A 28 -7.59 2.58 -21.28
CA GLU A 28 -7.34 3.26 -22.55
C GLU A 28 -6.29 4.37 -22.42
N ARG A 29 -6.31 5.08 -21.29
CA ARG A 29 -5.36 6.16 -20.99
C ARG A 29 -4.05 5.67 -20.39
N GLY A 30 -3.92 4.37 -20.09
CA GLY A 30 -2.77 3.80 -19.39
C GLY A 30 -2.56 4.36 -17.98
N VAL A 31 -3.63 4.85 -17.34
CA VAL A 31 -3.57 5.41 -15.99
C VAL A 31 -3.81 4.29 -14.98
N PRO A 32 -2.93 4.13 -13.96
CA PRO A 32 -3.12 3.08 -12.95
C PRO A 32 -4.35 3.35 -12.08
N LEU A 33 -4.86 2.29 -11.44
CA LEU A 33 -5.95 2.41 -10.47
C LEU A 33 -5.59 3.39 -9.34
N PRO A 34 -6.55 4.16 -8.80
CA PRO A 34 -6.32 4.98 -7.63
C PRO A 34 -5.89 4.13 -6.42
N MET A 35 -4.70 4.40 -5.87
CA MET A 35 -4.14 3.66 -4.73
C MET A 35 -4.03 4.55 -3.49
N ARG A 36 -4.18 3.96 -2.30
CA ARG A 36 -3.90 4.63 -1.03
C ARG A 36 -3.42 3.61 0.01
N GLY A 37 -2.14 3.74 0.39
CA GLY A 37 -1.55 2.89 1.43
C GLY A 37 -1.40 1.43 1.02
N GLY A 38 -1.06 1.16 -0.25
CA GLY A 38 -0.90 -0.19 -0.79
C GLY A 38 -2.20 -0.87 -1.24
N GLU A 39 -3.36 -0.32 -0.88
CA GLU A 39 -4.67 -0.84 -1.27
C GLU A 39 -5.35 0.09 -2.30
N VAL A 40 -6.28 -0.48 -3.07
CA VAL A 40 -7.12 0.28 -3.99
C VAL A 40 -8.01 1.26 -3.24
N ASN A 41 -7.97 2.51 -3.65
CA ASN A 41 -8.77 3.58 -3.07
C ASN A 41 -10.21 3.55 -3.60
N ARG A 42 -11.01 2.61 -3.06
CA ARG A 42 -12.43 2.44 -3.37
C ARG A 42 -13.26 3.72 -3.22
N SER A 43 -12.87 4.63 -2.32
CA SER A 43 -13.56 5.91 -2.14
C SER A 43 -13.31 6.86 -3.32
N ALA A 44 -12.08 6.91 -3.85
CA ALA A 44 -11.77 7.70 -5.04
C ALA A 44 -12.49 7.14 -6.28
N ILE A 45 -12.53 5.82 -6.42
CA ILE A 45 -13.25 5.16 -7.53
C ILE A 45 -14.74 5.47 -7.47
N ALA A 46 -15.38 5.29 -6.31
CA ALA A 46 -16.80 5.57 -6.15
C ALA A 46 -17.15 7.04 -6.44
N LEU A 47 -16.29 7.97 -6.01
CA LEU A 47 -16.44 9.39 -6.29
C LEU A 47 -16.29 9.70 -7.79
N ALA A 48 -15.31 9.10 -8.46
CA ALA A 48 -15.12 9.24 -9.92
C ALA A 48 -16.31 8.67 -10.71
N CYS A 49 -16.88 7.55 -10.25
CA CYS A 49 -18.04 6.92 -10.87
C CYS A 49 -19.38 7.58 -10.50
N GLY A 50 -19.39 8.48 -9.52
CA GLY A 50 -20.60 9.19 -9.08
C GLY A 50 -21.62 8.32 -8.31
N PHE A 51 -21.16 7.32 -7.56
CA PHE A 51 -22.03 6.48 -6.72
C PHE A 51 -21.49 6.33 -5.29
N ASN A 52 -22.31 5.79 -4.39
CA ASN A 52 -21.91 5.52 -3.01
C ASN A 52 -20.92 4.36 -2.94
N ARG A 53 -19.81 4.52 -2.19
CA ARG A 53 -18.80 3.47 -1.99
C ARG A 53 -19.36 2.10 -1.58
N GLN A 54 -20.49 2.07 -0.88
CA GLN A 54 -21.13 0.84 -0.42
C GLN A 54 -21.49 -0.10 -1.58
N VAL A 55 -21.71 0.45 -2.78
CA VAL A 55 -21.97 -0.34 -4.00
C VAL A 55 -20.82 -1.30 -4.31
N LEU A 56 -19.56 -0.89 -4.09
CA LEU A 56 -18.38 -1.73 -4.32
C LEU A 56 -18.27 -2.91 -3.34
N TYR A 57 -19.08 -2.93 -2.28
CA TYR A 57 -19.09 -4.00 -1.28
C TYR A 57 -20.34 -4.89 -1.38
N VAL A 58 -21.49 -4.30 -1.72
CA VAL A 58 -22.80 -4.99 -1.67
C VAL A 58 -23.25 -5.48 -3.05
N ASN A 59 -22.85 -4.81 -4.13
CA ASN A 59 -23.20 -5.24 -5.47
C ASN A 59 -22.14 -6.22 -5.99
N GLU A 60 -22.50 -7.50 -6.06
CA GLU A 60 -21.62 -8.57 -6.53
C GLU A 60 -21.03 -8.29 -7.92
N GLY A 61 -21.80 -7.68 -8.83
CA GLY A 61 -21.31 -7.31 -10.16
C GLY A 61 -20.25 -6.21 -10.12
N ALA A 62 -20.39 -5.22 -9.23
CA ALA A 62 -19.41 -4.16 -9.07
C ALA A 62 -18.14 -4.66 -8.37
N LYS A 63 -18.30 -5.57 -7.40
CA LYS A 63 -17.21 -6.23 -6.69
C LYS A 63 -16.35 -7.07 -7.64
N ALA A 64 -16.97 -7.99 -8.38
CA ALA A 64 -16.27 -8.85 -9.33
C ALA A 64 -15.51 -8.05 -10.40
N LEU A 65 -16.13 -6.98 -10.91
CA LEU A 65 -15.53 -6.13 -11.93
C LEU A 65 -14.33 -5.33 -11.39
N LEU A 66 -14.39 -4.87 -10.13
CA LEU A 66 -13.25 -4.23 -9.50
C LEU A 66 -12.12 -5.24 -9.22
N ASP A 67 -12.44 -6.42 -8.68
CA ASP A 67 -11.45 -7.44 -8.34
C ASP A 67 -10.70 -7.91 -9.61
N GLU A 68 -11.39 -8.10 -10.73
CA GLU A 68 -10.78 -8.40 -12.03
C GLU A 68 -9.78 -7.31 -12.46
N ALA A 69 -10.13 -6.03 -12.30
CA ALA A 69 -9.24 -4.93 -12.64
C ALA A 69 -8.01 -4.85 -11.72
N VAL A 70 -8.14 -5.24 -10.45
CA VAL A 70 -7.01 -5.30 -9.51
C VAL A 70 -6.04 -6.40 -9.92
N VAL A 71 -6.55 -7.58 -10.27
CA VAL A 71 -5.73 -8.69 -10.78
C VAL A 71 -5.05 -8.29 -12.10
N GLY A 72 -5.80 -7.73 -13.05
CA GLY A 72 -5.27 -7.29 -14.35
C GLY A 72 -4.21 -6.18 -14.24
N ALA A 73 -4.23 -5.38 -13.17
CA ALA A 73 -3.21 -4.37 -12.88
C ALA A 73 -1.92 -4.96 -12.25
N GLY A 74 -1.84 -6.29 -12.05
CA GLY A 74 -0.72 -6.94 -11.38
C GLY A 74 -0.65 -6.68 -9.87
N LEU A 75 -1.76 -6.25 -9.27
CA LEU A 75 -1.87 -5.94 -7.83
C LEU A 75 -2.41 -7.13 -7.02
N GLY A 76 -2.49 -8.31 -7.63
CA GLY A 76 -3.22 -9.48 -7.09
C GLY A 76 -2.37 -10.69 -6.69
N GLU A 77 -1.04 -10.68 -6.82
CA GLU A 77 -0.24 -11.88 -6.51
C GLU A 77 0.07 -12.08 -5.02
N ASP A 78 -0.17 -11.09 -4.15
CA ASP A 78 0.13 -11.19 -2.70
C ASP A 78 -1.11 -11.11 -1.77
N LEU A 79 -2.33 -11.02 -2.32
CA LEU A 79 -3.54 -10.85 -1.52
C LEU A 79 -4.31 -12.16 -1.42
N GLU A 80 -3.73 -13.09 -0.65
CA GLU A 80 -4.47 -14.23 -0.15
C GLU A 80 -5.73 -13.76 0.60
N HIS A 81 -6.79 -14.49 0.28
CA HIS A 81 -8.16 -14.36 0.73
C HIS A 81 -8.29 -14.52 2.26
N GLU A 82 -8.41 -13.41 3.01
CA GLU A 82 -9.07 -13.44 4.32
C GLU A 82 -10.46 -12.84 4.19
N GLY A 83 -11.40 -13.70 3.79
CA GLY A 83 -12.81 -13.49 4.05
C GLY A 83 -13.08 -13.64 5.54
N GLY A 84 -13.74 -12.63 6.10
CA GLY A 84 -14.55 -12.73 7.32
C GLY A 84 -13.79 -12.72 8.64
N ASP A 85 -13.83 -11.58 9.33
CA ASP A 85 -14.18 -11.63 10.75
C ASP A 85 -14.94 -10.35 11.15
N ASP A 86 -16.20 -10.55 11.50
CA ASP A 86 -16.95 -9.69 12.40
C ASP A 86 -16.34 -9.88 13.80
N ASP A 87 -15.25 -9.18 14.11
CA ASP A 87 -14.91 -8.92 15.52
C ASP A 87 -14.20 -7.57 15.69
N LYS A 88 -14.52 -6.94 16.82
CA LYS A 88 -14.28 -5.57 17.30
C LYS A 88 -13.17 -4.73 16.64
N PRO A 89 -13.38 -3.40 16.50
CA PRO A 89 -12.37 -2.51 15.97
C PRO A 89 -11.25 -2.29 16.99
N VAL A 90 -10.18 -3.10 16.90
CA VAL A 90 -8.85 -2.61 17.31
C VAL A 90 -8.49 -1.55 16.28
N THR A 91 -8.50 -0.28 16.70
CA THR A 91 -8.40 0.83 15.77
C THR A 91 -7.15 0.67 14.90
N ARG A 92 -7.28 0.91 13.59
CA ARG A 92 -6.18 0.79 12.60
C ARG A 92 -4.96 1.68 12.99
N SER A 93 -5.12 2.59 13.95
CA SER A 93 -4.07 3.36 14.62
C SER A 93 -3.14 2.47 15.45
N ASP A 94 -3.68 1.61 16.31
CA ASP A 94 -2.89 0.83 17.27
C ASP A 94 -1.88 -0.11 16.59
N LYS A 95 -2.25 -0.71 15.46
CA LYS A 95 -1.33 -1.55 14.66
C LYS A 95 -0.24 -0.73 13.99
N ARG A 96 -0.57 0.49 13.51
CA ARG A 96 0.40 1.39 12.88
C ARG A 96 1.36 1.96 13.90
N ASP A 97 0.86 2.36 15.07
CA ASP A 97 1.67 2.92 16.15
C ASP A 97 2.64 1.87 16.70
N ARG A 98 2.20 0.60 16.82
CA ARG A 98 3.09 -0.53 17.14
C ARG A 98 4.15 -0.75 16.05
N ARG A 99 3.77 -0.68 14.78
CA ARG A 99 4.72 -0.86 13.66
C ARG A 99 5.74 0.29 13.59
N ILE A 100 5.31 1.53 13.80
CA ILE A 100 6.19 2.70 13.88
C ILE A 100 7.18 2.50 15.01
N HIS A 101 6.70 2.14 16.20
CA HIS A 101 7.57 1.92 17.35
C HIS A 101 8.60 0.79 17.11
N GLN A 102 8.17 -0.33 16.51
CA GLN A 102 9.07 -1.42 16.14
C GLN A 102 10.13 -0.97 15.12
N LEU A 103 9.73 -0.19 14.11
CA LEU A 103 10.65 0.32 13.10
C LEU A 103 11.63 1.33 13.68
N GLU A 104 11.19 2.20 14.58
CA GLU A 104 12.05 3.15 15.29
C GLU A 104 13.10 2.45 16.15
N GLN A 105 12.69 1.42 16.90
CA GLN A 105 13.61 0.59 17.68
C GLN A 105 14.64 -0.11 16.79
N ALA A 106 14.21 -0.72 15.68
CA ALA A 106 15.10 -1.38 14.73
C ALA A 106 16.07 -0.38 14.08
N ASN A 107 15.60 0.83 13.73
CA ASN A 107 16.45 1.86 13.15
C ASN A 107 17.50 2.37 14.15
N ALA A 108 17.10 2.56 15.41
CA ALA A 108 18.01 2.94 16.48
C ALA A 108 19.10 1.88 16.70
N ALA A 109 18.72 0.59 16.74
CA ALA A 109 19.67 -0.52 16.88
C ALA A 109 20.67 -0.57 15.72
N LEU A 110 20.19 -0.50 14.47
CA LEU A 110 21.04 -0.53 13.28
C LEU A 110 21.98 0.69 13.22
N ARG A 111 21.51 1.88 13.62
CA ARG A 111 22.36 3.08 13.68
C ARG A 111 23.46 2.96 14.73
N ALA A 112 23.15 2.40 15.90
CA ALA A 112 24.15 2.16 16.95
C ALA A 112 25.20 1.14 16.49
N GLU A 113 24.79 0.05 15.84
CA GLU A 113 25.70 -0.93 15.26
C GLU A 113 26.59 -0.30 14.19
N ASN A 114 26.02 0.47 13.26
CA ASN A 114 26.78 1.14 12.21
C ASN A 114 27.81 2.12 12.80
N HIS A 115 27.44 2.86 13.84
CA HIS A 115 28.36 3.73 14.56
C HIS A 115 29.52 2.93 15.19
N GLY A 116 29.22 1.84 15.88
CA GLY A 116 30.23 0.98 16.49
C GLY A 116 31.18 0.35 15.47
N LEU A 117 30.66 -0.11 14.33
CA LEU A 117 31.47 -0.64 13.23
C LEU A 117 32.38 0.43 12.62
N ARG A 118 31.87 1.65 12.41
CA ARG A 118 32.67 2.79 11.92
C ARG A 118 33.77 3.18 12.90
N GLU A 119 33.53 3.13 14.20
CA GLU A 119 34.58 3.36 15.20
C GLU A 119 35.66 2.29 15.18
N ARG A 120 35.28 1.01 15.06
CA ARG A 120 36.24 -0.08 14.93
C ARG A 120 37.11 0.08 13.68
N LEU A 121 36.48 0.42 12.55
CA LEU A 121 37.20 0.67 11.30
C LEU A 121 38.21 1.81 11.46
N ARG A 122 37.77 2.97 12.01
CA ARG A 122 38.67 4.11 12.26
C ARG A 122 39.88 3.75 13.12
N ARG A 123 39.69 2.90 14.14
CA ARG A 123 40.80 2.44 15.00
C ARG A 123 41.77 1.54 14.25
N LEU A 124 41.26 0.61 13.43
CA LEU A 124 42.10 -0.27 12.62
C LEU A 124 42.89 0.52 11.58
N GLU A 125 42.22 1.43 10.86
CA GLU A 125 42.86 2.33 9.90
C GLU A 125 43.97 3.18 10.55
N HIS A 126 43.74 3.67 11.78
CA HIS A 126 44.77 4.40 12.53
C HIS A 126 45.98 3.52 12.87
N VAL A 127 45.75 2.29 13.33
CA VAL A 127 46.83 1.33 13.63
C VAL A 127 47.61 0.98 12.36
N GLU A 128 46.92 0.72 11.25
CA GLU A 128 47.55 0.47 9.95
C GLU A 128 48.40 1.66 9.50
N ALA A 129 47.91 2.89 9.64
CA ALA A 129 48.67 4.10 9.31
C ALA A 129 49.95 4.23 10.15
N VAL A 130 49.89 3.98 11.46
CA VAL A 130 51.06 4.00 12.34
C VAL A 130 52.05 2.89 11.97
N MET A 131 51.57 1.68 11.68
CA MET A 131 52.43 0.58 11.24
C MET A 131 53.13 0.88 9.90
N MET A 132 52.41 1.46 8.95
CA MET A 132 52.97 1.84 7.63
C MET A 132 53.95 3.01 7.73
N ALA A 133 53.72 3.95 8.64
CA ALA A 133 54.66 5.04 8.93
C ALA A 133 55.92 4.52 9.66
N GLY A 134 55.76 3.63 10.65
CA GLY A 134 56.87 3.06 11.42
C GLY A 134 57.72 2.03 10.66
N ARG A 135 57.19 1.43 9.58
CA ARG A 135 57.92 0.49 8.72
C ARG A 135 58.82 1.18 7.68
N ARG A 136 58.82 2.51 7.60
CA ARG A 136 59.84 3.29 6.85
C ARG A 136 61.13 3.34 7.65
N VAL A 137 61.83 2.21 7.75
CA VAL A 137 63.24 2.19 8.12
C VAL A 137 64.01 2.67 6.88
N ALA A 138 64.80 3.72 7.05
CA ALA A 138 65.63 4.38 6.02
C ALA A 138 66.62 3.40 5.35
N PRO A 139 67.09 3.69 4.11
CA PRO A 139 67.97 2.81 3.33
C PRO A 139 69.32 2.52 4.00
#